data_AF-F0GEL7-F1
#
_entry.id   AF-F0GEL7-F1
#
_cell.length_a   1.000
_cell.length_b   1.000
_cell.length_c   1.000
_cell.angle_alpha   90.00
_cell.angle_beta   90.00
_cell.angle_gamma   90.00
#
_symmetry.space_group_name_H-M   'P 1'
#
loop_
_entity.id
_entity.type
_entity.pdbx_description
1 polymer ?
#
loop_
_entity_poly.entity_id
_entity_poly.type
_entity_poly.pdbx_seq_one_letter_code
_entity_poly.pdbx_strand_id
1 'polypeptide(L)'
;LARLGVTALELLASPHDSLPFAPLAAEGGPDALKALIDAAHGFGLAVLLELDYARFGSGTDALRHYAAPFFHTRDDPLQAPPLALDHPDVCDFFCDNALYWIDEYRCDGLRLREADRI
;
A
#
# COMPACT_ATOMS: atom_id res chain seq x y z
N LEU A 1 -14.67 -12.22 15.46
CA LEU A 1 -14.21 -10.82 15.66
C LEU A 1 -15.39 -9.91 15.97
N ALA A 2 -16.40 -9.80 15.09
CA ALA A 2 -17.61 -9.00 15.36
C ALA A 2 -18.31 -9.34 16.70
N ARG A 3 -18.45 -10.63 17.03
CA ARG A 3 -19.03 -11.07 18.32
C ARG A 3 -18.22 -10.64 19.56
N LEU A 4 -16.96 -10.23 19.37
CA LEU A 4 -16.10 -9.70 20.44
C LEU A 4 -16.20 -8.17 20.56
N GLY A 5 -17.05 -7.52 19.75
CA GLY A 5 -17.20 -6.06 19.73
C GLY A 5 -16.18 -5.32 18.87
N VAL A 6 -15.33 -6.04 18.12
CA VAL A 6 -14.46 -5.42 17.10
C VAL A 6 -15.33 -4.82 16.01
N THR A 7 -15.01 -3.60 15.58
CA THR A 7 -15.74 -2.87 14.52
C THR A 7 -14.92 -2.67 13.24
N ALA A 8 -13.61 -2.86 13.31
CA ALA A 8 -12.71 -2.71 12.17
C ALA A 8 -11.60 -3.78 12.18
N LEU A 9 -11.21 -4.24 11.00
CA LEU A 9 -10.03 -5.06 10.76
C LEU A 9 -8.96 -4.18 10.15
N GLU A 10 -7.73 -4.26 10.66
CA GLU A 10 -6.56 -3.67 10.01
C GLU A 10 -5.77 -4.78 9.33
N LEU A 11 -5.72 -4.74 8.01
CA LEU A 11 -4.92 -5.64 7.19
C LEU A 11 -3.54 -5.03 7.02
N LEU A 12 -2.52 -5.74 7.51
CA LEU A 12 -1.14 -5.38 7.25
C LEU A 12 -0.86 -5.69 5.77
N ALA A 13 -0.42 -4.69 5.00
CA ALA A 13 0.02 -4.95 3.64
C ALA A 13 1.13 -6.00 3.67
N SER A 14 0.92 -7.07 2.93
CA SER A 14 1.97 -8.05 2.69
C SER A 14 3.07 -7.40 1.83
N PRO A 15 4.36 -7.63 2.12
CA PRO A 15 5.44 -6.76 1.67
C PRO A 15 5.71 -6.94 0.17
N HIS A 16 5.03 -6.14 -0.64
CA HIS A 16 5.46 -5.81 -1.98
C HIS A 16 5.76 -4.32 -2.06
N ASP A 17 6.86 -3.97 -1.40
CA ASP A 17 7.59 -2.70 -1.48
C ASP A 17 7.83 -2.22 -2.93
N SER A 18 7.63 -3.05 -3.95
CA SER A 18 7.82 -2.70 -5.36
C SER A 18 6.55 -2.77 -6.22
N LEU A 19 5.41 -3.27 -5.72
CA LEU A 19 4.19 -3.48 -6.51
C LEU A 19 2.95 -2.98 -5.75
N PRO A 20 2.76 -1.66 -5.62
CA PRO A 20 1.78 -1.09 -4.70
C PRO A 20 0.32 -1.36 -5.09
N PHE A 21 0.05 -1.76 -6.34
CA PHE A 21 -1.28 -2.11 -6.85
C PHE A 21 -1.59 -3.61 -6.82
N ALA A 22 -0.64 -4.44 -6.37
CA ALA A 22 -0.78 -5.90 -6.46
C ALA A 22 -0.96 -6.51 -5.06
N PRO A 23 -2.11 -7.16 -4.77
CA PRO A 23 -2.22 -7.99 -3.58
C PRO A 23 -1.29 -9.20 -3.70
N LEU A 24 -0.80 -9.71 -2.55
CA LEU A 24 0.15 -10.81 -2.55
C LEU A 24 -0.48 -12.09 -3.12
N ALA A 25 0.12 -12.61 -4.19
CA ALA A 25 -0.34 -13.85 -4.82
C ALA A 25 -0.33 -15.04 -3.86
N ALA A 26 0.64 -15.11 -2.94
CA ALA A 26 0.73 -16.15 -1.93
C ALA A 26 -0.42 -16.11 -0.89
N GLU A 27 -1.13 -14.99 -0.78
CA GLU A 27 -2.32 -14.82 0.07
C GLU A 27 -3.63 -15.06 -0.69
N GLY A 28 -3.55 -15.55 -1.93
CA GLY A 28 -4.71 -15.87 -2.77
C GLY A 28 -5.03 -14.79 -3.81
N GLY A 29 -4.27 -13.70 -3.86
CA GLY A 29 -4.37 -12.68 -4.89
C GLY A 29 -5.67 -11.85 -4.85
N PRO A 30 -6.02 -11.18 -5.95
CA PRO A 30 -7.11 -10.20 -6.01
C PRO A 30 -8.47 -10.73 -5.55
N ASP A 31 -8.89 -11.88 -6.07
CA ASP A 31 -10.24 -12.42 -5.80
C ASP A 31 -10.38 -12.87 -4.34
N ALA A 32 -9.32 -13.44 -3.77
CA ALA A 32 -9.32 -13.84 -2.37
C ALA A 32 -9.40 -12.63 -1.43
N LEU A 33 -8.66 -11.55 -1.74
CA LEU A 33 -8.72 -10.31 -0.96
C LEU A 33 -10.11 -9.67 -1.04
N LYS A 34 -10.71 -9.59 -2.24
CA LYS A 34 -12.09 -9.10 -2.40
C LYS A 34 -13.10 -9.92 -1.60
N ALA A 35 -12.99 -11.25 -1.66
CA ALA A 35 -13.86 -12.14 -0.91
C ALA A 35 -13.70 -11.96 0.62
N LEU A 36 -12.49 -11.70 1.10
CA LEU A 36 -12.23 -11.39 2.51
C LEU A 36 -12.92 -10.08 2.93
N ILE A 37 -12.76 -9.03 2.13
CA ILE A 37 -13.35 -7.71 2.41
C ILE A 37 -14.88 -7.80 2.40
N ASP A 38 -15.47 -8.44 1.39
CA ASP A 38 -16.92 -8.66 1.32
C ASP A 38 -17.45 -9.46 2.52
N ALA A 39 -16.71 -10.48 2.97
CA ALA A 39 -17.09 -11.24 4.16
C ALA A 39 -17.03 -10.36 5.42
N ALA A 40 -16.00 -9.53 5.58
CA ALA A 40 -15.88 -8.59 6.70
C ALA A 40 -17.06 -7.61 6.73
N HIS A 41 -17.39 -7.01 5.59
CA HIS A 41 -18.55 -6.14 5.44
C HIS A 41 -19.86 -6.86 5.77
N GLY A 42 -20.01 -8.12 5.37
CA GLY A 42 -21.16 -8.97 5.73
C GLY A 42 -21.34 -9.17 7.24
N PHE A 43 -20.26 -9.03 8.02
CA PHE A 43 -20.29 -9.05 9.49
C PHE A 43 -20.37 -7.65 10.12
N GLY A 44 -20.52 -6.58 9.33
CA GLY A 44 -20.55 -5.20 9.79
C GLY A 44 -19.18 -4.71 10.28
N LEU A 45 -18.09 -5.30 9.79
CA LEU A 45 -16.72 -4.89 10.10
C LEU A 45 -16.20 -3.99 8.99
N ALA A 46 -15.67 -2.82 9.35
CA ALA A 46 -14.86 -2.03 8.44
C ALA A 46 -13.50 -2.70 8.17
N VAL A 47 -12.88 -2.41 7.04
CA VAL A 47 -11.55 -2.91 6.67
C VAL A 47 -10.63 -1.75 6.37
N LEU A 48 -9.57 -1.61 7.16
CA LEU A 48 -8.47 -0.67 6.94
C LEU A 48 -7.30 -1.42 6.32
N LEU A 49 -6.68 -0.82 5.31
CA LEU A 49 -5.46 -1.35 4.70
C LEU A 49 -4.25 -0.51 5.09
N GLU A 50 -3.22 -1.15 5.62
CA GLU A 50 -1.94 -0.50 5.85
C GLU A 50 -1.17 -0.35 4.54
N LEU A 51 -0.59 0.83 4.30
CA LEU A 51 0.30 1.09 3.15
C LEU A 51 1.64 1.60 3.66
N ASP A 52 2.74 1.14 3.04
CA ASP A 52 4.11 1.50 3.42
C ASP A 52 4.86 2.07 2.21
N TYR A 53 4.57 3.33 1.88
CA TYR A 53 5.22 4.02 0.75
C TYR A 53 6.68 4.36 1.05
N ALA A 54 7.08 4.47 2.32
CA ALA A 54 8.46 4.73 2.72
C ALA A 54 9.42 3.61 2.30
N ARG A 55 8.89 2.39 2.11
CA ARG A 55 9.65 1.25 1.60
C ARG A 55 9.60 1.10 0.09
N PHE A 56 8.92 1.98 -0.65
CA PHE A 56 8.79 1.85 -2.09
C PHE A 56 10.16 1.76 -2.78
N GLY A 57 10.36 0.75 -3.61
CA GLY A 57 11.62 0.52 -4.30
C GLY A 57 12.71 -0.12 -3.44
N SER A 58 12.46 -0.55 -2.21
CA SER A 58 13.45 -1.25 -1.38
C SER A 58 13.77 -2.67 -1.89
N GLY A 59 12.81 -3.32 -2.56
CA GLY A 59 12.86 -4.75 -2.88
C GLY A 59 13.71 -5.13 -4.09
N THR A 60 13.88 -4.23 -5.07
CA THR A 60 14.70 -4.51 -6.27
C THR A 60 15.41 -3.26 -6.79
N ASP A 61 16.71 -3.39 -7.11
CA ASP A 61 17.46 -2.36 -7.82
C ASP A 61 16.86 -2.02 -9.19
N ALA A 62 16.21 -3.00 -9.83
CA ALA A 62 15.59 -2.83 -11.13
C ALA A 62 14.48 -1.76 -11.12
N LEU A 63 13.66 -1.68 -10.07
CA LEU A 63 12.62 -0.66 -9.97
C LEU A 63 13.22 0.73 -9.79
N ARG A 64 14.25 0.87 -8.95
CA ARG A 64 14.98 2.14 -8.77
C ARG A 64 15.64 2.61 -10.07
N HIS A 65 16.13 1.70 -10.89
CA HIS A 65 16.71 2.05 -12.19
C HIS A 65 15.64 2.43 -13.22
N TYR A 66 14.56 1.65 -13.29
CA TYR A 66 13.46 1.88 -14.23
C TYR A 66 12.69 3.17 -13.93
N ALA A 67 12.34 3.38 -12.66
CA ALA A 67 11.59 4.52 -12.18
C ALA A 67 12.52 5.52 -11.46
N ALA A 68 13.74 5.74 -11.95
CA ALA A 68 14.68 6.67 -11.32
C ALA A 68 14.09 8.06 -10.97
N PRO A 69 13.20 8.65 -11.80
CA PRO A 69 12.54 9.93 -11.46
C PRO A 69 11.60 9.89 -10.25
N PHE A 70 11.18 8.71 -9.78
CA PHE A 70 10.32 8.58 -8.59
C PHE A 70 11.04 8.87 -7.29
N PHE A 71 12.37 9.01 -7.33
CA PHE A 71 13.21 9.11 -6.15
C PHE A 71 14.07 10.37 -6.23
N HIS A 72 14.19 11.09 -5.12
CA HIS A 72 15.23 12.11 -4.99
C HIS A 72 16.61 11.46 -4.86
N THR A 73 17.65 12.16 -5.28
CA THR A 73 19.02 11.70 -5.06
C THR A 73 19.34 11.74 -3.57
N ARG A 74 19.96 10.67 -3.05
CA ARG A 74 20.47 10.62 -1.69
C ARG A 74 21.98 10.36 -1.73
N ASP A 75 22.72 11.10 -0.92
CA ASP A 75 24.19 10.92 -0.82
C ASP A 75 24.58 9.66 -0.05
N ASP A 76 23.68 9.14 0.81
CA ASP A 76 23.89 7.92 1.59
C ASP A 76 23.31 6.69 0.87
N PRO A 77 24.16 5.78 0.35
CA PRO A 77 23.73 4.58 -0.37
C PRO A 77 23.14 3.49 0.55
N LEU A 78 23.23 3.62 1.88
CA LEU A 78 22.67 2.65 2.82
C LEU A 78 21.19 2.89 3.13
N GLN A 79 20.64 4.02 2.72
CA GLN A 79 19.23 4.39 2.94
C GLN A 79 18.48 4.44 1.61
N ALA A 80 17.22 3.99 1.61
CA ALA A 80 16.35 4.20 0.47
C ALA A 80 16.21 5.72 0.18
N PRO A 81 16.31 6.15 -1.08
CA PRO A 81 16.04 7.53 -1.42
C PRO A 81 14.57 7.86 -1.15
N PRO A 82 14.24 9.08 -0.71
CA PRO A 82 12.86 9.47 -0.49
C PRO A 82 12.11 9.61 -1.83
N LEU A 83 10.80 9.48 -1.79
CA LEU A 83 9.94 9.66 -2.96
C LEU A 83 9.95 11.13 -3.39
N ALA A 84 9.99 11.37 -4.70
CA ALA A 84 9.90 12.71 -5.27
C ALA A 84 8.44 13.18 -5.39
N LEU A 85 7.74 13.30 -4.27
CA LEU A 85 6.31 13.67 -4.23
C LEU A 85 6.02 15.12 -4.64
N ASP A 86 7.06 15.95 -4.78
CA ASP A 86 6.99 17.26 -5.42
C ASP A 86 6.82 17.17 -6.94
N HIS A 87 7.12 16.01 -7.55
CA HIS A 87 6.84 15.74 -8.95
C HIS A 87 5.39 15.28 -9.12
N PRO A 88 4.56 16.00 -9.92
CA PRO A 88 3.13 15.70 -10.07
C PRO A 88 2.85 14.25 -10.44
N ASP A 89 3.53 13.71 -11.46
CA ASP A 89 3.30 12.32 -11.89
C ASP A 89 3.60 11.27 -10.80
N VAL A 90 4.54 11.55 -9.88
CA VAL A 90 4.87 10.66 -8.77
C VAL A 90 3.81 10.77 -7.69
N CYS A 91 3.39 12.00 -7.36
CA CYS A 91 2.28 12.25 -6.44
C CYS A 91 0.99 11.58 -6.92
N ASP A 92 0.63 11.80 -8.18
CA ASP A 92 -0.55 11.23 -8.82
C ASP A 92 -0.52 9.70 -8.81
N PHE A 93 0.63 9.08 -9.05
CA PHE A 93 0.76 7.62 -8.97
C PHE A 93 0.41 7.06 -7.59
N PHE A 94 0.85 7.70 -6.50
CA PHE A 94 0.52 7.26 -5.14
C PHE A 94 -0.91 7.64 -4.73
N CYS A 95 -1.43 8.77 -5.22
CA CYS A 95 -2.84 9.12 -5.07
C CYS A 95 -3.75 8.10 -5.75
N ASP A 96 -3.46 7.74 -7.00
CA ASP A 96 -4.16 6.70 -7.76
C ASP A 96 -4.05 5.34 -7.05
N ASN A 97 -2.91 5.05 -6.44
CA ASN A 97 -2.77 3.85 -5.63
C ASN A 97 -3.69 3.82 -4.41
N ALA A 98 -3.75 4.93 -3.67
CA ALA A 98 -4.64 5.05 -2.53
C ALA A 98 -6.11 4.90 -2.97
N LEU A 99 -6.50 5.59 -4.05
CA LEU A 99 -7.85 5.50 -4.61
C LEU A 99 -8.18 4.09 -5.09
N TYR A 100 -7.22 3.39 -5.71
CA TYR A 100 -7.41 2.02 -6.18
C TYR A 100 -7.86 1.07 -5.06
N TRP A 101 -7.24 1.14 -3.88
CA TRP A 101 -7.62 0.29 -2.75
C TRP A 101 -9.03 0.62 -2.20
N ILE A 102 -9.43 1.88 -2.23
CA ILE A 102 -10.77 2.30 -1.82
C ILE A 102 -11.81 1.92 -2.86
N ASP A 103 -11.57 2.19 -4.14
CA ASP A 103 -12.57 2.04 -5.20
C ASP A 103 -12.69 0.59 -5.71
N GLU A 104 -11.57 -0.08 -5.96
CA GLU A 104 -11.57 -1.43 -6.56
C GLU A 104 -11.76 -2.53 -5.51
N TYR A 105 -11.16 -2.37 -4.32
CA TYR A 105 -11.22 -3.36 -3.24
C TYR A 105 -12.22 -3.00 -2.15
N ARG A 106 -12.78 -1.79 -2.17
CA ARG A 106 -13.78 -1.33 -1.19
C ARG A 106 -13.24 -1.32 0.23
N CYS A 107 -11.95 -1.01 0.41
CA CYS A 107 -11.41 -0.71 1.74
C CYS A 107 -12.11 0.53 2.31
N ASP A 108 -12.33 0.54 3.63
CA ASP A 108 -13.02 1.63 4.34
C ASP A 108 -12.05 2.72 4.82
N GLY A 109 -10.75 2.46 4.75
CA GLY A 109 -9.71 3.44 5.06
C GLY A 109 -8.30 2.91 4.86
N LEU A 110 -7.35 3.82 4.89
CA LEU A 110 -5.93 3.54 4.68
C LEU A 110 -5.12 4.02 5.88
N ARG A 111 -4.14 3.21 6.31
CA ARG A 111 -3.19 3.55 7.36
C ARG A 111 -1.80 3.65 6.75
N LEU A 112 -1.24 4.86 6.71
CA LEU A 112 0.14 5.05 6.24
C LEU A 112 1.11 4.67 7.36
N ARG A 113 1.98 3.70 7.07
CA ARG A 113 3.11 3.32 7.90
C ARG A 113 4.28 4.27 7.60
N GLU A 114 5.00 4.67 8.66
CA GLU A 114 6.15 5.57 8.56
C GLU A 114 5.84 6.86 7.78
N ALA A 115 4.67 7.45 8.02
CA ALA A 115 4.20 8.64 7.29
C ALA A 115 5.11 9.86 7.43
N ASP A 116 5.94 9.91 8.47
CA ASP A 116 6.98 10.92 8.69
C ASP A 116 8.21 10.76 7.77
N ARG A 117 8.30 9.64 7.07
CA ARG A 117 9.39 9.29 6.14
C ARG A 117 8.99 9.33 4.67
N ILE A 118 7.72 9.64 4.38
CA ILE A 118 7.16 9.79 3.04
C ILE A 118 7.42 11.21 2.55
#